data_AF-U4USW9-F1
#
_entry.id   AF-U4USW9-F1
#
_cell.length_a   1.000
_cell.length_b   1.000
_cell.length_c   1.000
_cell.angle_alpha   90.00
_cell.angle_beta   90.00
_cell.angle_gamma   90.00
#
_symmetry.space_group_name_H-M   'P 1'
#
loop_
_entity.id
_entity.type
_entity.pdbx_description
1 polymer ?
#
loop_
_entity_poly.entity_id
_entity_poly.type
_entity_poly.pdbx_seq_one_letter_code
_entity_poly.pdbx_strand_id
1 'polypeptide(L)'
;MENRKPFQLKNTMIAYNMFQVIFSAWLFYQIGMGGWFTGEYSFRCQPVDYSNKPSTVRMLHASWWYFFSKFTEFFDTIFFVLRKKNDHISTLHVIHHGIMPMSVWFGVKYCP
;
A
#
# COMPACT_ATOMS: atom_id res chain seq x y z
N MET A 1 -14.79 -7.48 20.56
CA MET A 1 -16.12 -7.07 20.06
C MET A 1 -17.27 -8.00 20.47
N GLU A 2 -17.01 -9.12 21.15
CA GLU A 2 -17.98 -10.18 21.44
C GLU A 2 -19.33 -9.69 22.03
N ASN A 3 -19.32 -8.90 23.09
CA ASN A 3 -20.54 -8.44 23.79
C ASN A 3 -21.06 -7.06 23.34
N ARG A 4 -20.65 -6.55 22.16
CA ARG A 4 -21.09 -5.23 21.64
C ARG A 4 -21.85 -5.37 20.31
N LYS A 5 -22.77 -4.45 20.01
CA LYS A 5 -23.44 -4.41 18.70
C LYS A 5 -22.44 -4.02 17.59
N PRO A 6 -22.59 -4.53 16.35
CA PRO A 6 -21.70 -4.15 15.25
C PRO A 6 -21.86 -2.66 14.90
N PHE A 7 -20.76 -1.98 14.62
CA PHE A 7 -20.79 -0.57 14.24
C PHE A 7 -21.32 -0.38 12.81
N GLN A 8 -22.06 0.70 12.56
CA GLN A 8 -22.53 1.08 11.22
C GLN A 8 -21.56 2.10 10.60
N LEU A 9 -20.54 1.61 9.91
CA LEU A 9 -19.44 2.42 9.37
C LEU A 9 -19.53 2.63 7.84
N LYS A 10 -20.73 2.54 7.25
CA LYS A 10 -20.92 2.56 5.79
C LYS A 10 -20.24 3.76 5.12
N ASN A 11 -20.54 4.97 5.58
CA ASN A 11 -20.01 6.20 4.99
C ASN A 11 -18.49 6.32 5.21
N THR A 12 -18.00 5.92 6.39
CA THR A 12 -16.57 5.87 6.69
C THR A 12 -15.82 4.95 5.73
N MET A 13 -16.35 3.75 5.47
CA MET A 13 -15.73 2.81 4.51
C MET A 13 -15.79 3.33 3.08
N ILE A 14 -16.87 4.01 2.66
CA ILE A 14 -16.95 4.62 1.32
C ILE A 14 -15.84 5.67 1.17
N ALA A 15 -15.70 6.58 2.15
CA ALA A 15 -14.67 7.61 2.14
C ALA A 15 -13.25 6.99 2.17
N TYR A 16 -13.04 5.98 3.02
CA TYR A 16 -11.78 5.27 3.11
C TYR A 16 -11.42 4.54 1.80
N ASN A 17 -12.36 3.81 1.19
CA ASN A 17 -12.11 3.12 -0.08
C ASN A 17 -11.83 4.12 -1.21
N MET A 18 -12.55 5.24 -1.24
CA MET A 18 -12.28 6.31 -2.19
C MET A 18 -10.88 6.91 -2.00
N PHE A 19 -10.47 7.15 -0.75
CA PHE A 19 -9.11 7.59 -0.44
C PHE A 19 -8.07 6.57 -0.91
N GLN A 20 -8.27 5.27 -0.62
CA GLN A 20 -7.35 4.21 -1.05
C GLN A 20 -7.22 4.14 -2.58
N VAL A 21 -8.32 4.32 -3.32
CA VAL A 21 -8.30 4.36 -4.79
C VAL A 21 -7.49 5.56 -5.29
N ILE A 22 -7.74 6.75 -4.75
CA ILE A 22 -7.01 7.98 -5.14
C ILE A 22 -5.52 7.83 -4.80
N PHE A 23 -5.21 7.33 -3.61
CA PHE A 23 -3.84 7.13 -3.15
C PHE A 23 -3.10 6.10 -4.00
N SER A 24 -3.76 4.99 -4.35
CA SER A 24 -3.19 3.96 -5.25
C SER A 24 -2.97 4.49 -6.66
N ALA A 25 -3.91 5.27 -7.21
CA ALA A 25 -3.76 5.90 -8.52
C ALA A 25 -2.59 6.90 -8.54
N TRP A 26 -2.45 7.67 -7.47
CA TRP A 26 -1.32 8.58 -7.30
C TRP A 26 0.01 7.82 -7.20
N LEU A 27 0.09 6.74 -6.41
CA LEU A 27 1.28 5.89 -6.33
C LEU A 27 1.66 5.29 -7.68
N PHE A 28 0.69 4.76 -8.41
CA PHE A 28 0.90 4.22 -9.75
C PHE A 28 1.48 5.27 -10.70
N TYR A 29 0.97 6.51 -10.65
CA TYR A 29 1.53 7.62 -11.41
C TYR A 29 2.96 7.99 -10.97
N GLN A 30 3.24 8.02 -9.66
CA GLN A 30 4.59 8.34 -9.16
C GLN A 30 5.62 7.30 -9.55
N ILE A 31 5.31 6.01 -9.40
CA ILE A 31 6.17 4.89 -9.80
C ILE A 31 6.36 4.90 -11.32
N GLY A 32 5.26 5.08 -12.07
CA GLY A 32 5.28 5.19 -13.52
C GLY A 32 6.22 6.29 -14.00
N MET A 33 6.03 7.51 -13.52
CA MET A 33 6.86 8.66 -13.90
C MET A 33 8.27 8.66 -13.29
N GLY A 34 8.53 7.81 -12.29
CA GLY A 34 9.87 7.64 -11.71
C GLY A 34 10.83 6.83 -12.60
N GLY A 35 10.33 6.19 -13.67
CA GLY A 35 11.20 5.53 -14.66
C GLY A 35 10.46 4.72 -15.73
N TRP A 36 9.33 4.09 -15.39
CA TRP A 36 8.63 3.16 -16.28
C TRP A 36 7.89 3.80 -17.45
N PHE A 37 7.37 5.02 -17.29
CA PHE A 37 6.66 5.77 -18.33
C PHE A 37 7.55 6.76 -19.06
N THR A 38 8.71 7.10 -18.50
CA THR A 38 9.68 8.02 -19.13
C THR A 38 10.58 7.31 -20.13
N GLY A 39 10.59 5.97 -20.15
CA GLY A 39 11.49 5.16 -20.97
C GLY A 39 12.91 5.06 -20.42
N GLU A 40 13.17 5.61 -19.22
CA GLU A 40 14.45 5.45 -18.52
C GLU A 40 14.68 4.00 -18.06
N TYR A 41 13.60 3.28 -17.75
CA TYR A 41 13.65 1.90 -17.30
C TYR A 41 13.33 0.90 -18.41
N SER A 42 14.08 -0.21 -18.42
CA SER A 42 13.76 -1.36 -19.24
C SER A 42 12.79 -2.29 -18.50
N PHE A 43 11.77 -2.82 -19.18
CA PHE A 43 10.91 -3.91 -18.66
C PHE A 43 11.63 -5.27 -18.50
N ARG A 44 12.97 -5.28 -18.58
CA ARG A 44 13.83 -6.44 -18.32
C ARG A 44 14.53 -6.24 -16.97
N CYS A 45 15.80 -6.62 -16.88
CA CYS A 45 16.61 -6.38 -15.69
C CYS A 45 16.87 -4.86 -15.55
N GLN A 46 16.22 -4.24 -14.58
CA GLN A 46 16.44 -2.85 -14.20
C GLN A 46 17.14 -2.81 -12.84
N PRO A 47 18.44 -2.44 -12.78
CA PRO A 47 19.14 -2.31 -11.52
C PRO A 47 18.64 -1.07 -10.76
N VAL A 48 18.77 -1.11 -9.43
CA VAL A 48 18.50 0.05 -8.56
C VAL A 48 19.56 1.13 -8.83
N ASP A 49 19.12 2.33 -9.15
CA ASP A 49 19.98 3.51 -9.24
C ASP A 49 20.05 4.15 -7.84
N TYR A 50 21.25 4.32 -7.28
CA TYR A 50 21.48 4.95 -5.97
C TYR A 50 21.95 6.41 -6.10
N SER A 51 21.85 7.01 -7.28
CA SER A 51 22.21 8.41 -7.52
C SER A 51 21.12 9.39 -7.07
N ASN A 52 21.49 10.67 -6.91
CA ASN A 52 20.56 11.74 -6.53
C ASN A 52 19.84 12.38 -7.73
N LYS A 53 19.59 11.62 -8.81
CA LYS A 53 18.82 12.15 -9.95
C LYS A 53 17.37 12.41 -9.53
N PRO A 54 16.70 13.41 -10.12
CA PRO A 54 15.31 13.70 -9.80
C PRO A 54 14.36 12.50 -10.00
N SER A 55 14.56 11.67 -11.04
CA SER A 55 13.75 10.47 -11.29
C SER A 55 13.98 9.38 -10.23
N THR A 56 15.23 9.13 -9.86
CA THR A 56 15.62 8.19 -8.80
C THR A 56 15.08 8.60 -7.44
N VAL A 57 15.24 9.88 -7.06
CA VAL A 57 14.71 10.40 -5.79
C VAL A 57 13.17 10.31 -5.77
N ARG A 58 12.52 10.58 -6.91
CA ARG A 58 11.07 10.38 -7.05
C ARG A 58 10.64 8.93 -6.85
N MET A 59 11.37 7.96 -7.42
CA MET A 59 11.12 6.53 -7.21
C MET A 59 11.27 6.16 -5.74
N LEU A 60 12.35 6.60 -5.08
CA LEU A 60 12.57 6.41 -3.64
C LEU A 60 11.39 6.92 -2.80
N HIS A 61 10.90 8.13 -3.09
CA HIS A 61 9.72 8.68 -2.40
C HIS A 61 8.46 7.85 -2.69
N ALA A 62 8.26 7.41 -3.93
CA ALA A 62 7.13 6.56 -4.29
C ALA A 62 7.17 5.21 -3.55
N SER A 63 8.34 4.57 -3.47
CA SER A 63 8.58 3.33 -2.72
C SER A 63 8.31 3.52 -1.23
N TRP A 64 8.73 4.65 -0.64
CA TRP A 64 8.41 4.98 0.75
C TRP A 64 6.91 5.14 0.99
N TRP A 65 6.21 5.86 0.10
CA TRP A 65 4.75 6.03 0.21
C TRP A 65 3.99 4.72 -0.03
N TYR A 66 4.51 3.84 -0.89
CA TYR A 66 3.98 2.48 -1.06
C TYR A 66 4.15 1.65 0.22
N PHE A 67 5.30 1.74 0.89
CA PHE A 67 5.47 1.12 2.21
C PHE A 67 4.46 1.67 3.23
N PHE A 68 4.27 2.99 3.27
CA PHE A 68 3.27 3.62 4.13
C PHE A 68 1.84 3.12 3.82
N SER A 69 1.51 2.89 2.54
CA SER A 69 0.19 2.36 2.14
C SER A 69 -0.13 1.03 2.79
N LYS A 70 0.86 0.18 3.06
CA LYS A 70 0.63 -1.11 3.73
C LYS A 70 0.11 -0.97 5.14
N PHE A 71 0.41 0.14 5.82
CA PHE A 71 -0.18 0.44 7.12
C PHE A 71 -1.60 1.00 7.00
N THR A 72 -1.90 1.77 5.94
CA THR A 72 -3.27 2.26 5.72
C THR A 72 -4.23 1.12 5.35
N GLU A 73 -3.74 0.06 4.73
CA GLU A 73 -4.53 -1.15 4.43
C GLU A 73 -4.93 -1.94 5.70
N PHE A 74 -4.25 -1.77 6.84
CA PHE A 74 -4.67 -2.41 8.10
C PHE A 74 -6.06 -1.99 8.57
N PHE A 75 -6.53 -0.81 8.15
CA PHE A 75 -7.85 -0.32 8.49
C PHE A 75 -8.96 -1.23 7.93
N ASP A 76 -8.73 -1.99 6.86
CA ASP A 76 -9.67 -3.00 6.36
C ASP A 76 -10.03 -4.02 7.44
N THR A 77 -9.00 -4.60 8.06
CA THR A 77 -9.15 -5.56 9.15
C THR A 77 -9.83 -4.93 10.35
N ILE A 78 -9.49 -3.67 10.70
CA ILE A 78 -10.12 -2.94 11.80
C ILE A 78 -11.62 -2.77 11.51
N PHE A 79 -12.01 -2.37 10.30
CA PHE A 79 -13.42 -2.23 9.93
C PHE A 79 -14.16 -3.58 9.94
N PHE A 80 -13.54 -4.67 9.51
CA PHE A 80 -14.14 -6.01 9.61
C PHE A 80 -14.41 -6.42 11.05
N VAL A 81 -13.44 -6.22 11.95
CA VAL A 81 -13.60 -6.51 13.39
C VAL A 81 -14.69 -5.63 14.01
N LEU A 82 -14.69 -4.32 13.74
CA LEU A 82 -15.69 -3.39 14.28
C LEU A 82 -17.11 -3.67 13.77
N ARG A 83 -17.25 -4.21 12.55
CA ARG A 83 -18.54 -4.61 11.98
C ARG A 83 -18.95 -6.04 12.32
N LYS A 84 -18.13 -6.78 13.09
CA LYS A 84 -18.30 -8.22 13.37
C LYS A 84 -18.42 -9.07 12.09
N LYS A 85 -17.67 -8.71 11.06
CA LYS A 85 -17.63 -9.38 9.76
C LYS A 85 -16.45 -10.35 9.70
N ASN A 86 -16.45 -11.32 10.61
CA ASN A 86 -15.33 -12.26 10.78
C ASN A 86 -15.12 -13.17 9.55
N ASP A 87 -16.17 -13.43 8.76
CA ASP A 87 -16.06 -14.21 7.52
C ASP A 87 -15.12 -13.59 6.48
N HIS A 88 -14.89 -12.26 6.57
CA HIS A 88 -13.95 -11.54 5.70
C HIS A 88 -12.50 -11.60 6.21
N ILE A 89 -12.28 -11.97 7.48
CA ILE A 89 -10.96 -12.10 8.10
C ILE A 89 -10.46 -13.52 7.87
N SER A 90 -10.18 -13.85 6.60
CA SER A 90 -9.65 -15.16 6.23
C SER A 90 -8.16 -15.28 6.58
N THR A 91 -7.65 -16.51 6.64
CA THR A 91 -6.22 -16.79 6.80
C THR A 91 -5.37 -16.06 5.76
N LEU A 92 -5.83 -16.04 4.50
CA LEU A 92 -5.15 -15.34 3.42
C LEU A 92 -5.07 -13.83 3.69
N HIS A 93 -6.18 -13.22 4.11
CA HIS A 93 -6.24 -11.79 4.42
C HIS A 93 -5.24 -11.41 5.52
N VAL A 94 -5.25 -12.16 6.63
CA VAL A 94 -4.38 -11.87 7.78
C VAL A 94 -2.92 -12.09 7.46
N ILE A 95 -2.57 -13.19 6.78
CA ILE A 95 -1.19 -13.47 6.39
C ILE A 95 -0.69 -12.39 5.42
N HIS A 96 -1.48 -12.05 4.40
CA HIS A 96 -1.13 -11.03 3.41
C HIS A 96 -0.88 -9.67 4.07
N HIS A 97 -1.86 -9.11 4.80
CA HIS A 97 -1.68 -7.81 5.43
C HIS A 97 -0.64 -7.82 6.56
N GLY A 98 -0.44 -8.95 7.23
CA GLY A 98 0.61 -9.11 8.24
C GLY A 98 2.01 -9.09 7.64
N ILE A 99 2.25 -9.82 6.54
CA ILE A 99 3.60 -9.97 5.97
C ILE A 99 4.01 -8.80 5.08
N MET A 100 3.07 -8.17 4.36
CA MET A 100 3.38 -7.15 3.36
C MET A 100 4.16 -5.94 3.89
N PRO A 101 3.82 -5.33 5.04
CA PRO A 101 4.63 -4.24 5.60
C PRO A 101 6.05 -4.70 5.95
N MET A 102 6.19 -5.89 6.55
CA MET A 102 7.50 -6.42 6.94
C MET A 102 8.38 -6.71 5.72
N SER A 103 7.82 -7.27 4.64
CA SER A 103 8.57 -7.59 3.43
C SER A 103 8.95 -6.34 2.64
N VAL A 104 8.04 -5.37 2.52
CA VAL A 104 8.28 -4.13 1.76
C VAL A 104 9.32 -3.24 2.44
N TRP A 105 9.44 -3.28 3.77
CA TRP A 105 10.47 -2.53 4.50
C TRP A 105 11.89 -2.81 3.99
N PHE A 106 12.23 -4.08 3.78
CA PHE A 106 13.55 -4.46 3.26
C PHE A 106 13.79 -3.93 1.85
N GLY A 107 12.74 -3.93 1.00
CA GLY A 107 12.78 -3.30 -0.31
C GLY A 107 13.14 -1.82 -0.21
N VAL A 108 12.36 -1.02 0.51
CA VAL A 108 12.61 0.42 0.63
C VAL A 108 13.95 0.72 1.32
N LYS A 109 14.37 -0.10 2.28
CA LYS A 109 15.59 0.15 3.06
C LYS A 109 16.87 -0.11 2.26
N TYR A 110 16.88 -1.12 1.41
CA TYR A 110 18.10 -1.59 0.73
C TYR A 110 18.04 -1.47 -0.79
N CYS A 111 16.87 -1.66 -1.40
CA CYS A 111 16.65 -1.65 -2.84
C CYS A 111 15.39 -0.83 -3.21
N PRO A 112 15.36 0.48 -2.90
CA PRO A 112 14.18 1.33 -3.08
C PRO A 112 13.79 1.56 -4.54
#